data_AF-A0A350SXP1-F1
#
_entry.id   AF-A0A350SXP1-F1
#
_cell.length_a   1.000
_cell.length_b   1.000
_cell.length_c   1.000
_cell.angle_alpha   90.00
_cell.angle_beta   90.00
_cell.angle_gamma   90.00
#
_symmetry.space_group_name_H-M   'P 1'
#
loop_
_entity.id
_entity.type
_entity.pdbx_description
1 polymer ?
#
loop_
_entity_poly.entity_id
_entity_poly.type
_entity_poly.pdbx_seq_one_letter_code
_entity_poly.pdbx_strand_id
1 'polypeptide(L)'
;MRFQQLLQRLPWLLSLMPNRSAPGASRLSTPGPTTALRPERLDTQAAVIHHLEWCVLFNEHLAVDSTQTHHIRPLPDAHHCDLGQWLARMHPRMADRDPRYLDLQQEHLRLHTMASQALALARNNRMARASTLLNTEFERSRARVLTLLREMQKS
;
A
#
# COMPACT_ATOMS: atom_id res chain seq x y z
N MET A 1 6.09 -25.69 -7.26
CA MET A 1 5.52 -25.00 -6.07
C MET A 1 4.34 -24.17 -6.53
N ARG A 2 3.18 -24.31 -5.87
CA ARG A 2 1.96 -23.54 -6.19
C ARG A 2 2.07 -22.13 -5.61
N PHE A 3 1.56 -21.12 -6.32
CA PHE A 3 1.68 -19.69 -5.96
C PHE A 3 1.13 -19.35 -4.56
N GLN A 4 0.12 -20.11 -4.10
CA GLN A 4 -0.41 -20.04 -2.73
C GLN A 4 0.66 -20.28 -1.64
N GLN A 5 1.70 -21.07 -1.92
CA GLN A 5 2.82 -21.28 -0.98
C GLN A 5 3.74 -20.06 -0.88
N LEU A 6 3.75 -19.18 -1.88
CA LEU A 6 4.53 -17.93 -1.87
C LEU A 6 3.88 -16.92 -0.92
N LEU A 7 2.54 -16.83 -0.97
CA LEU A 7 1.74 -15.94 -0.12
C LEU A 7 1.84 -16.32 1.37
N GLN A 8 1.93 -17.62 1.68
CA GLN A 8 2.12 -18.10 3.06
C GLN A 8 3.51 -17.80 3.64
N ARG A 9 4.49 -17.41 2.81
CA ARG A 9 5.85 -17.06 3.24
C ARG A 9 6.06 -15.57 3.42
N LEU A 10 5.04 -14.76 3.15
CA LEU A 10 5.07 -13.31 3.26
C LEU A 10 4.48 -12.92 4.62
N PRO A 11 5.31 -12.66 5.66
CA PRO A 11 4.84 -12.46 7.04
C PRO A 11 3.90 -11.25 7.20
N TRP A 12 3.93 -10.32 6.25
CA TRP A 12 3.09 -9.13 6.21
C TRP A 12 1.68 -9.35 5.65
N LEU A 13 1.47 -10.43 4.89
CA LEU A 13 0.16 -10.76 4.30
C LEU A 13 -0.88 -11.08 5.38
N LEU A 14 -0.44 -11.69 6.50
CA LEU A 14 -1.27 -11.93 7.68
C LEU A 14 -1.65 -10.64 8.43
N SER A 15 -0.85 -9.57 8.29
CA SER A 15 -1.08 -8.28 8.97
C SER A 15 -2.09 -7.38 8.25
N LEU A 16 -2.45 -7.71 7.00
CA LEU A 16 -3.38 -6.96 6.16
C LEU A 16 -4.79 -7.56 6.10
N MET A 17 -5.01 -8.75 6.68
CA MET A 17 -6.35 -9.33 6.71
C MET A 17 -7.21 -8.59 7.75
N PRO A 18 -8.31 -7.93 7.35
CA PRO A 18 -9.21 -7.31 8.32
C PRO A 18 -9.82 -8.41 9.18
N ASN A 19 -9.66 -8.30 10.50
CA ASN A 19 -10.38 -9.13 11.47
C ASN A 19 -11.88 -8.84 11.35
N ARG A 20 -12.61 -9.65 10.57
CA ARG A 20 -14.04 -9.50 10.36
C ARG A 20 -14.79 -10.24 11.47
N SER A 21 -14.82 -9.66 12.68
CA SER A 21 -15.67 -10.02 13.83
C SER A 21 -15.54 -8.86 14.85
N ALA A 22 -16.56 -8.15 15.34
CA ALA A 22 -17.95 -8.47 15.62
C ALA A 22 -18.83 -7.18 15.63
N PRO A 23 -20.18 -7.28 15.56
CA PRO A 23 -21.07 -6.18 15.87
C PRO A 23 -21.36 -6.14 17.38
N GLY A 24 -21.30 -4.95 17.98
CA GLY A 24 -21.93 -4.67 19.26
C GLY A 24 -21.01 -4.10 20.33
N ALA A 25 -21.12 -2.80 20.57
CA ALA A 25 -21.34 -2.22 21.90
C ALA A 25 -21.50 -0.70 21.76
N SER A 26 -22.74 -0.23 21.76
CA SER A 26 -23.05 1.16 22.08
C SER A 26 -22.62 1.44 23.52
N ARG A 27 -21.73 2.41 23.72
CA ARG A 27 -21.66 3.16 24.98
C ARG A 27 -21.46 4.64 24.66
N LEU A 28 -22.42 5.44 25.13
CA LEU A 28 -22.32 6.89 25.23
C LEU A 28 -21.06 7.27 26.02
N SER A 29 -20.26 8.16 25.47
CA SER A 29 -19.28 8.95 26.21
C SER A 29 -19.27 10.39 25.69
N THR A 30 -19.33 11.29 26.66
CA THR A 30 -19.36 12.76 26.71
C THR A 30 -18.45 13.48 25.69
N PRO A 31 -18.84 14.64 25.13
CA PRO A 31 -17.97 15.40 24.23
C PRO A 31 -16.86 16.10 25.04
N GLY A 32 -15.67 15.50 25.07
CA GLY A 32 -14.44 16.23 25.36
C GLY A 32 -14.16 17.26 24.25
N PRO A 33 -13.20 18.20 24.45
CA PRO A 33 -12.88 19.21 23.45
C PRO A 33 -12.51 18.47 22.17
N THR A 34 -13.36 18.61 21.16
CA THR A 34 -13.12 18.04 19.84
C THR A 34 -11.94 18.82 19.28
N THR A 35 -10.74 18.26 19.46
CA THR A 35 -9.56 18.63 18.69
C THR A 35 -9.92 18.32 17.24
N ALA A 36 -10.54 19.28 16.55
CA ALA A 36 -10.82 19.17 15.14
C ALA A 36 -9.50 18.80 14.46
N LEU A 37 -9.44 17.59 13.90
CA LEU A 37 -8.25 17.12 13.23
C LEU A 37 -7.93 18.11 12.11
N ARG A 38 -6.70 18.60 12.08
CA ARG A 38 -6.24 19.49 11.00
C ARG A 38 -6.49 18.79 9.65
N PRO A 39 -7.07 19.48 8.65
CA PRO A 39 -7.36 18.89 7.34
C PRO A 39 -6.17 18.15 6.72
N GLU A 40 -4.94 18.67 6.89
CA GLU A 40 -3.74 18.02 6.34
C GLU A 40 -3.45 16.65 6.97
N ARG A 41 -3.81 16.46 8.26
CA ARG A 41 -3.64 15.17 8.96
C ARG A 41 -4.67 14.14 8.51
N LEU A 42 -5.89 14.59 8.19
CA LEU A 42 -6.93 13.74 7.60
C LEU A 42 -6.53 13.30 6.19
N ASP A 43 -6.00 14.21 5.38
CA ASP A 43 -5.51 13.91 4.02
C ASP A 43 -4.37 12.89 4.04
N THR A 44 -3.42 13.03 4.98
CA THR A 44 -2.30 12.08 5.10
C THR A 44 -2.75 10.71 5.62
N GLN A 45 -3.77 10.66 6.50
CA GLN A 45 -4.36 9.39 6.94
C GLN A 45 -5.07 8.67 5.78
N ALA A 46 -5.80 9.40 4.94
CA ALA A 46 -6.40 8.84 3.73
C ALA A 46 -5.32 8.27 2.79
N ALA A 47 -4.19 8.97 2.62
CA ALA A 47 -3.06 8.48 1.82
C ALA A 47 -2.47 7.15 2.34
N VAL A 48 -2.41 6.95 3.67
CA VAL A 48 -2.02 5.66 4.26
C VAL A 48 -3.03 4.56 3.91
N ILE A 49 -4.32 4.84 4.01
CA ILE A 49 -5.38 3.88 3.69
C ILE A 49 -5.30 3.47 2.21
N HIS A 50 -5.22 4.45 1.31
CA HIS A 50 -5.06 4.23 -0.13
C HIS A 50 -3.86 3.34 -0.48
N HIS A 51 -2.75 3.51 0.23
CA HIS A 51 -1.58 2.67 0.04
C HIS A 51 -1.82 1.21 0.46
N LEU A 52 -2.47 1.01 1.60
CA LEU A 52 -2.78 -0.33 2.11
C LEU A 52 -3.81 -1.05 1.24
N GLU A 53 -4.83 -0.34 0.77
CA GLU A 53 -5.82 -0.87 -0.19
C GLU A 53 -5.14 -1.34 -1.48
N TRP A 54 -4.19 -0.56 -2.00
CA TRP A 54 -3.41 -0.98 -3.15
C TRP A 54 -2.56 -2.23 -2.87
N CYS A 55 -1.96 -2.35 -1.69
CA CYS A 55 -1.20 -3.55 -1.30
C CYS A 55 -2.08 -4.80 -1.23
N VAL A 56 -3.33 -4.67 -0.77
CA VAL A 56 -4.31 -5.76 -0.77
C VAL A 56 -4.64 -6.17 -2.20
N LEU A 57 -4.95 -5.21 -3.08
CA LEU A 57 -5.22 -5.49 -4.49
C LEU A 57 -4.01 -6.14 -5.18
N PHE A 58 -2.79 -5.68 -4.91
CA PHE A 58 -1.57 -6.28 -5.44
C PHE A 58 -1.42 -7.75 -5.03
N ASN A 59 -1.78 -8.09 -3.79
CA ASN A 59 -1.76 -9.48 -3.32
C ASN A 59 -2.79 -10.37 -4.03
N GLU A 60 -3.96 -9.83 -4.37
CA GLU A 60 -4.94 -10.54 -5.19
C GLU A 60 -4.37 -10.85 -6.58
N HIS A 61 -3.67 -9.90 -7.19
CA HIS A 61 -2.97 -10.10 -8.49
C HIS A 61 -1.86 -11.13 -8.42
N LEU A 62 -1.21 -11.27 -7.27
CA LEU A 62 -0.25 -12.35 -7.01
C LEU A 62 -0.96 -13.70 -6.82
N ALA A 63 -2.14 -13.74 -6.20
CA ALA A 63 -2.84 -14.97 -5.86
C ALA A 63 -3.51 -15.67 -7.04
N VAL A 64 -3.89 -14.93 -8.08
CA VAL A 64 -4.65 -15.49 -9.20
C VAL A 64 -3.78 -16.30 -10.14
N ASP A 65 -4.24 -17.51 -10.43
CA ASP A 65 -3.63 -18.38 -11.43
C ASP A 65 -3.73 -17.71 -12.80
N SER A 66 -2.66 -17.81 -13.61
CA SER A 66 -2.54 -17.03 -14.86
C SER A 66 -3.69 -17.30 -15.84
N THR A 67 -4.37 -18.45 -15.69
CA THR A 67 -5.49 -18.94 -16.48
C THR A 67 -6.87 -18.40 -16.04
N GLN A 68 -6.98 -17.70 -14.90
CA GLN A 68 -8.24 -17.16 -14.36
C GLN A 68 -8.27 -15.63 -14.26
N THR A 69 -7.45 -14.94 -15.06
CA THR A 69 -7.23 -13.49 -14.99
C THR A 69 -8.42 -12.61 -15.41
N HIS A 70 -9.49 -13.18 -15.96
CA HIS A 70 -10.62 -12.44 -16.54
C HIS A 70 -11.51 -11.68 -15.52
N HIS A 71 -11.39 -11.94 -14.22
CA HIS A 71 -12.27 -11.35 -13.19
C HIS A 71 -11.58 -10.39 -12.21
N ILE A 72 -10.30 -10.10 -12.37
CA ILE A 72 -9.59 -9.21 -11.45
C ILE A 72 -9.68 -7.77 -11.96
N ARG A 73 -10.05 -6.85 -11.08
CA ARG A 73 -9.87 -5.41 -11.31
C ARG A 73 -8.42 -5.13 -11.73
N PRO A 74 -8.15 -4.36 -12.78
CA PRO A 74 -6.79 -4.00 -13.17
C PRO A 74 -6.01 -3.38 -12.00
N LEU A 75 -4.76 -3.78 -11.81
CA LEU A 75 -3.88 -3.17 -10.81
C LEU A 75 -3.43 -1.80 -11.33
N PRO A 76 -3.80 -0.69 -10.67
CA PRO A 76 -3.38 0.63 -11.12
C PRO A 76 -1.88 0.83 -10.90
N ASP A 77 -1.25 1.58 -11.81
CA ASP A 77 0.16 1.96 -11.72
C ASP A 77 0.41 3.05 -10.66
N ALA A 78 1.67 3.49 -10.55
CA ALA A 78 2.11 4.47 -9.55
C ALA A 78 1.46 5.85 -9.67
N HIS A 79 0.88 6.20 -10.82
CA HIS A 79 0.25 7.50 -11.03
C HIS A 79 -1.27 7.41 -10.90
N HIS A 80 -1.84 6.28 -11.29
CA HIS A 80 -3.29 6.06 -11.31
C HIS A 80 -3.83 5.44 -10.03
N CYS A 81 -2.99 4.91 -9.13
CA CYS A 81 -3.45 4.47 -7.80
C CYS A 81 -3.86 5.67 -6.94
N ASP A 82 -4.69 5.44 -5.92
CA ASP A 82 -5.25 6.54 -5.13
C ASP A 82 -4.17 7.35 -4.37
N LEU A 83 -3.09 6.69 -3.93
CA LEU A 83 -1.91 7.37 -3.38
C LEU A 83 -1.18 8.20 -4.46
N GLY A 84 -1.03 7.68 -5.68
CA GLY A 84 -0.43 8.40 -6.80
C GLY A 84 -1.20 9.67 -7.16
N GLN A 85 -2.53 9.57 -7.19
CA GLN A 85 -3.40 10.72 -7.41
C GLN A 85 -3.34 11.73 -6.25
N TRP A 86 -3.26 11.24 -5.01
CA TRP A 86 -3.07 12.10 -3.84
C TRP A 86 -1.73 12.87 -3.92
N LEU A 87 -0.63 12.18 -4.27
CA LEU A 87 0.67 12.82 -4.50
C LEU A 87 0.53 13.92 -5.56
N ALA A 88 -0.04 13.62 -6.73
CA ALA A 88 -0.22 14.61 -7.78
C ALA A 88 -0.99 15.87 -7.30
N ARG A 89 -2.04 15.71 -6.49
CA ARG A 89 -2.80 16.84 -5.91
C ARG A 89 -2.01 17.62 -4.86
N MET A 90 -1.18 16.96 -4.08
CA MET A 90 -0.38 17.58 -3.02
C MET A 90 0.89 18.25 -3.52
N HIS A 91 1.34 17.91 -4.74
CA HIS A 91 2.59 18.38 -5.32
C HIS A 91 2.78 19.91 -5.25
N PRO A 92 1.82 20.76 -5.66
CA PRO A 92 2.00 22.22 -5.65
C PRO A 92 2.16 22.80 -4.24
N ARG A 93 1.75 22.06 -3.21
CA ARG A 93 1.79 22.49 -1.81
C ARG A 93 3.02 21.97 -1.08
N MET A 94 3.56 20.83 -1.49
CA MET A 94 4.52 20.07 -0.69
C MET A 94 5.92 19.98 -1.30
N ALA A 95 6.07 20.07 -2.63
CA ALA A 95 7.36 19.80 -3.29
C ALA A 95 8.52 20.66 -2.74
N ASP A 96 8.28 21.95 -2.53
CA ASP A 96 9.29 22.89 -2.05
C ASP A 96 9.29 23.04 -0.52
N ARG A 97 8.32 22.42 0.18
CA ARG A 97 8.08 22.63 1.62
C ARG A 97 8.51 21.47 2.49
N ASP A 98 8.48 20.24 1.97
CA ASP A 98 8.83 19.05 2.73
C ASP A 98 9.70 18.11 1.90
N PRO A 99 11.00 17.96 2.19
CA PRO A 99 11.86 17.04 1.44
C PRO A 99 11.38 15.58 1.53
N ARG A 100 10.65 15.21 2.60
CA ARG A 100 10.08 13.86 2.76
C ARG A 100 9.00 13.57 1.72
N TYR A 101 8.35 14.60 1.18
CA TYR A 101 7.39 14.45 0.10
C TYR A 101 8.06 13.94 -1.19
N LEU A 102 9.24 14.46 -1.52
CA LEU A 102 10.01 13.99 -2.68
C LEU A 102 10.51 12.56 -2.47
N ASP A 103 11.01 12.25 -1.27
CA ASP A 103 11.38 10.88 -0.89
C ASP A 103 10.19 9.92 -1.03
N LEU A 104 8.99 10.35 -0.61
CA LEU A 104 7.77 9.57 -0.72
C LEU A 104 7.39 9.30 -2.19
N GLN A 105 7.47 10.31 -3.06
CA GLN A 105 7.22 10.14 -4.48
C GLN A 105 8.18 9.12 -5.11
N GLN A 106 9.47 9.24 -4.80
CA GLN A 106 10.51 8.34 -5.33
C GLN A 106 10.32 6.91 -4.84
N GLU A 107 10.09 6.72 -3.53
CA GLU A 107 9.90 5.40 -2.95
C GLU A 107 8.61 4.74 -3.45
N HIS A 108 7.53 5.53 -3.62
CA HIS A 108 6.29 5.06 -4.20
C HIS A 108 6.47 4.52 -5.62
N LEU A 109 7.17 5.27 -6.48
CA LEU A 109 7.47 4.82 -7.85
C LEU A 109 8.33 3.55 -7.85
N ARG A 110 9.33 3.49 -6.95
CA ARG A 110 10.20 2.33 -6.78
C ARG A 110 9.40 1.09 -6.39
N LEU A 111 8.47 1.21 -5.44
CA LEU A 111 7.60 0.12 -5.01
C LEU A 111 6.81 -0.46 -6.18
N HIS A 112 6.12 0.39 -6.94
CA HIS A 112 5.32 -0.02 -8.10
C HIS A 112 6.16 -0.65 -9.22
N THR A 113 7.39 -0.17 -9.40
CA THR A 113 8.34 -0.77 -10.34
C THR A 113 8.67 -2.21 -9.93
N MET A 114 8.97 -2.43 -8.65
CA MET A 114 9.26 -3.78 -8.12
C MET A 114 8.02 -4.68 -8.14
N ALA A 115 6.83 -4.14 -7.88
CA ALA A 115 5.57 -4.88 -7.99
C ALA A 115 5.34 -5.40 -9.41
N SER A 116 5.56 -4.54 -10.41
CA SER A 116 5.45 -4.88 -11.83
C SER A 116 6.47 -5.96 -12.21
N GLN A 117 7.71 -5.84 -11.72
CA GLN A 117 8.75 -6.86 -11.90
C GLN A 117 8.38 -8.19 -11.24
N ALA A 118 7.82 -8.19 -10.03
CA ALA A 118 7.39 -9.39 -9.33
C ALA A 118 6.28 -10.11 -10.11
N LEU A 119 5.28 -9.37 -10.63
CA LEU A 119 4.22 -9.94 -11.48
C LEU A 119 4.77 -10.48 -12.80
N ALA A 120 5.75 -9.80 -13.41
CA ALA A 120 6.40 -10.32 -14.62
C ALA A 120 7.17 -11.61 -14.33
N LEU A 121 7.92 -11.69 -13.22
CA LEU A 121 8.62 -12.91 -12.79
C LEU A 121 7.64 -14.05 -12.51
N ALA A 122 6.53 -13.74 -11.85
CA ALA A 122 5.42 -14.66 -11.59
C ALA A 122 4.86 -15.25 -12.90
N ARG A 123 4.45 -14.39 -13.84
CA ARG A 123 3.87 -14.83 -15.13
C ARG A 123 4.83 -15.67 -15.96
N ASN A 124 6.14 -15.44 -15.81
CA ASN A 124 7.19 -16.20 -16.50
C ASN A 124 7.66 -17.45 -15.71
N ASN A 125 6.86 -17.97 -14.77
CA ASN A 125 7.18 -19.14 -13.94
C ASN A 125 8.47 -19.04 -13.09
N ARG A 126 9.00 -17.82 -12.88
CA ARG A 126 10.23 -17.55 -12.12
C ARG A 126 9.94 -17.28 -10.65
N MET A 127 9.24 -18.21 -10.00
CA MET A 127 8.71 -18.08 -8.63
C MET A 127 9.78 -17.75 -7.58
N ALA A 128 10.94 -18.41 -7.61
CA ALA A 128 11.99 -18.17 -6.62
C ALA A 128 12.48 -16.72 -6.65
N ARG A 129 12.67 -16.16 -7.85
CA ARG A 129 13.12 -14.77 -8.02
C ARG A 129 12.02 -13.77 -7.65
N ALA A 130 10.76 -14.07 -7.99
CA ALA A 130 9.62 -13.26 -7.54
C ALA A 130 9.53 -13.25 -6.00
N SER A 131 9.67 -14.42 -5.36
CA SER A 131 9.69 -14.54 -3.90
C SER A 131 10.83 -13.75 -3.28
N THR A 132 12.05 -13.86 -3.80
CA THR A 132 13.19 -13.10 -3.26
C THR A 132 12.92 -11.60 -3.32
N LEU A 133 12.51 -11.07 -4.48
CA LEU A 133 12.20 -9.65 -4.65
C LEU A 133 11.11 -9.18 -3.68
N LEU A 134 10.04 -9.97 -3.55
CA LEU A 134 8.90 -9.66 -2.69
C LEU A 134 9.24 -9.71 -1.20
N ASN A 135 10.22 -10.51 -0.76
CA ASN A 135 10.59 -10.65 0.64
C ASN A 135 11.74 -9.74 1.08
N THR A 136 12.36 -8.99 0.16
CA THR A 136 13.52 -8.14 0.46
C THR A 136 13.25 -6.67 0.13
N GLU A 137 13.53 -6.26 -1.10
CA GLU A 137 13.50 -4.86 -1.52
C GLU A 137 12.08 -4.33 -1.55
N PHE A 138 11.11 -5.16 -1.96
CA PHE A 138 9.70 -4.78 -1.95
C PHE A 138 9.19 -4.48 -0.53
N GLU A 139 9.48 -5.36 0.43
CA GLU A 139 9.12 -5.15 1.84
C GLU A 139 9.71 -3.87 2.40
N ARG A 140 11.02 -3.66 2.14
CA ARG A 140 11.74 -2.49 2.61
C ARG A 140 11.12 -1.21 2.05
N SER A 141 10.80 -1.22 0.76
CA SER A 141 10.16 -0.08 0.08
C SER A 141 8.75 0.18 0.61
N ARG A 142 7.93 -0.86 0.80
CA ARG A 142 6.58 -0.71 1.37
C ARG A 142 6.63 -0.13 2.78
N ALA A 143 7.55 -0.62 3.61
CA ALA A 143 7.75 -0.11 4.96
C ALA A 143 8.24 1.35 4.95
N ARG A 144 9.07 1.73 3.98
CA ARG A 144 9.56 3.11 3.82
C ARG A 144 8.45 4.07 3.42
N VAL A 145 7.57 3.70 2.48
CA VAL A 145 6.37 4.50 2.12
C VAL A 145 5.51 4.78 3.35
N LEU A 146 5.18 3.75 4.12
CA LEU A 146 4.37 3.90 5.34
C LEU A 146 5.07 4.75 6.41
N THR A 147 6.39 4.61 6.54
CA THR A 147 7.19 5.43 7.46
C THR A 147 7.12 6.91 7.08
N LEU A 148 7.36 7.24 5.80
CA LEU A 148 7.33 8.61 5.30
C LEU A 148 5.95 9.26 5.48
N LEU A 149 4.87 8.55 5.13
CA LEU A 149 3.50 9.03 5.36
C LEU A 149 3.22 9.32 6.84
N ARG A 150 3.66 8.46 7.75
CA ARG A 150 3.50 8.66 9.20
C ARG A 150 4.35 9.79 9.75
N GLU A 151 5.55 9.99 9.22
CA GLU A 151 6.41 11.11 9.58
C GLU A 151 5.80 12.44 9.16
N MET A 152 5.23 12.50 7.95
CA MET A 152 4.50 13.68 7.45
C MET A 152 3.23 13.95 8.27
N GLN A 153 2.54 12.92 8.77
CA GLN A 153 1.34 13.08 9.62
C GLN A 153 1.62 13.69 11.00
N LYS A 154 2.85 13.56 11.50
CA LYS A 154 3.27 14.02 12.84
C LYS A 154 3.78 15.47 12.85
N SER A 155 4.05 16.04 11.68
CA SER A 155 4.46 17.43 11.51
C SER A 155 3.25 18.37 11.51
#